data_AF-L1J4P8-F1
#
_entry.id   AF-L1J4P8-F1
#
_cell.length_a   1.000
_cell.length_b   1.000
_cell.length_c   1.000
_cell.angle_alpha   90.00
_cell.angle_beta   90.00
_cell.angle_gamma   90.00
#
_symmetry.space_group_name_H-M   'P 1'
#
loop_
_entity.id
_entity.type
_entity.pdbx_description
1 polymer ?
#
loop_
_entity_poly.entity_id
_entity_poly.type
_entity_poly.pdbx_seq_one_letter_code
_entity_poly.pdbx_strand_id
1 'polypeptide(L)'
;MGGRVEEKAGGPSEVAPAKRHQVSRACEPCRRKKLKCEDTRPCSRCVRKGTMCSGPMLSADVIEDDNQKVKGGHVKGEAFAIGENKFLPFNESHLNRRRVQVAQACVPCKRSKVKCDDVRPCSRCVKEGPVMIRACSQGLGSLEGFQAHVVSARPVGRRVPSSCERCRRSKLKCDMERPCRNCVSHGDSIKCIDSSLAIINGDTNQVVQDPQKPPTSFSRLELLLQASEADWSASDEAEKARTQAMEAENARAAVPASSDLTMLEKLVSLTSQLVEGKFDGEGKQAPSNERRISISQICDQ
;
A
#
# COMPACT_ATOMS: atom_id res chain seq x y z
N MET A 1 33.64 63.26 -23.30
CA MET A 1 32.32 63.11 -23.98
C MET A 1 32.27 61.71 -24.58
N GLY A 2 31.85 60.71 -23.81
CA GLY A 2 31.81 59.31 -24.25
C GLY A 2 30.76 58.58 -23.44
N GLY A 3 29.49 58.72 -23.86
CA GLY A 3 28.33 58.13 -23.19
C GLY A 3 28.22 56.65 -23.53
N ARG A 4 28.29 55.81 -22.50
CA ARG A 4 28.06 54.36 -22.57
C ARG A 4 26.55 54.12 -22.58
N VAL A 5 26.01 53.75 -23.74
CA VAL A 5 24.61 53.32 -23.88
C VAL A 5 24.46 51.93 -23.23
N GLU A 6 23.65 51.85 -22.19
CA GLU A 6 23.26 50.59 -21.55
C GLU A 6 22.26 49.84 -22.46
N GLU A 7 22.74 48.83 -23.17
CA GLU A 7 21.90 47.84 -23.82
C GLU A 7 21.17 47.00 -22.75
N LYS A 8 19.90 47.35 -22.50
CA LYS A 8 18.98 46.48 -21.76
C LYS A 8 18.70 45.22 -22.60
N ALA A 9 19.39 44.14 -22.30
CA ALA A 9 19.09 42.81 -22.79
C ALA A 9 17.66 42.41 -22.35
N GLY A 10 16.71 42.51 -23.27
CA GLY A 10 15.37 41.96 -23.11
C GLY A 10 15.45 40.45 -23.01
N GLY A 11 15.24 39.92 -21.80
CA GLY A 11 15.15 38.49 -21.58
C GLY A 11 14.02 37.86 -22.40
N PRO A 12 14.18 36.62 -22.89
CA PRO A 12 13.11 35.91 -23.58
C PRO A 12 11.93 35.80 -22.63
N SER A 13 10.84 36.50 -22.93
CA SER A 13 9.61 36.39 -22.17
C SER A 13 9.21 34.92 -22.12
N GLU A 14 8.98 34.42 -20.92
CA GLU A 14 8.44 33.08 -20.66
C GLU A 14 7.01 33.03 -21.23
N VAL A 15 6.91 32.85 -22.55
CA VAL A 15 5.64 32.55 -23.20
C VAL A 15 5.25 31.16 -22.71
N ALA A 16 4.27 31.13 -21.82
CA ALA A 16 3.68 29.90 -21.32
C ALA A 16 3.45 28.94 -22.50
N PRO A 17 3.86 27.66 -22.38
CA PRO A 17 3.86 26.73 -23.51
C PRO A 17 2.47 26.68 -24.13
N ALA A 18 2.35 27.15 -25.37
CA ALA A 18 1.09 27.20 -26.09
C ALA A 18 0.40 25.84 -26.00
N LYS A 19 -0.85 25.84 -25.50
CA LYS A 19 -1.64 24.62 -25.35
C LYS A 19 -1.65 23.91 -26.69
N ARG A 20 -1.16 22.67 -26.71
CA ARG A 20 -1.05 21.88 -27.95
C ARG A 20 -2.44 21.80 -28.57
N HIS A 21 -2.59 22.35 -29.78
CA HIS A 21 -3.83 22.28 -30.53
C HIS A 21 -4.24 20.81 -30.72
N GLN A 22 -5.36 20.44 -30.13
CA GLN A 22 -5.91 19.10 -30.18
C GLN A 22 -6.89 19.05 -31.33
N VAL A 23 -6.53 18.34 -32.40
CA VAL A 23 -7.40 18.13 -33.56
C VAL A 23 -8.68 17.41 -33.14
N SER A 24 -9.83 17.97 -33.51
CA SER A 24 -11.16 17.46 -33.11
C SER A 24 -11.41 16.05 -33.68
N ARG A 25 -10.90 15.76 -34.88
CA ARG A 25 -11.05 14.44 -35.52
C ARG A 25 -9.92 14.14 -36.49
N ALA A 26 -9.06 13.18 -36.14
CA ALA A 26 -8.02 12.68 -37.04
C ALA A 26 -8.63 11.96 -38.27
N CYS A 27 -8.02 12.11 -39.45
CA CYS A 27 -8.40 11.34 -40.64
C CYS A 27 -8.21 9.83 -40.40
N GLU A 28 -8.92 8.99 -41.15
CA GLU A 28 -8.86 7.53 -40.98
C GLU A 28 -7.45 6.94 -41.06
N PRO A 29 -6.60 7.28 -42.05
CA PRO A 29 -5.25 6.69 -42.13
C PRO A 29 -4.38 7.09 -40.93
N CYS A 30 -4.51 8.31 -40.40
CA CYS A 30 -3.82 8.73 -39.18
C CYS A 30 -4.39 8.03 -37.94
N ARG A 31 -5.72 7.88 -37.86
CA ARG A 31 -6.41 7.21 -36.75
C ARG A 31 -6.04 5.72 -36.67
N ARG A 32 -6.07 4.99 -37.80
CA ARG A 32 -5.67 3.57 -37.87
C ARG A 32 -4.23 3.35 -37.42
N LYS A 33 -3.34 4.28 -37.77
CA LYS A 33 -1.91 4.23 -37.40
C LYS A 33 -1.61 4.84 -36.02
N LYS A 34 -2.62 5.35 -35.30
CA LYS A 34 -2.47 6.07 -34.01
C LYS A 34 -1.46 7.23 -34.10
N LEU A 35 -1.45 7.91 -35.24
CA LEU A 35 -0.56 9.02 -35.55
C LEU A 35 -1.27 10.37 -35.34
N LYS A 36 -0.51 11.40 -34.94
CA LYS A 36 -1.01 12.78 -34.92
C LYS A 36 -1.44 13.18 -36.34
N CYS A 37 -2.65 13.69 -36.45
CA CYS A 37 -3.24 14.26 -37.65
C CYS A 37 -3.17 15.79 -37.56
N GLU A 38 -2.99 16.47 -38.68
CA GLU A 38 -3.12 17.94 -38.79
C GLU A 38 -4.55 18.29 -39.20
N ASP A 39 -5.01 19.51 -38.99
CA ASP A 39 -6.38 19.93 -39.33
C ASP A 39 -6.59 20.25 -40.82
N THR A 40 -5.50 20.45 -41.56
CA THR A 40 -5.57 20.59 -43.01
C THR A 40 -6.10 19.29 -43.65
N ARG A 41 -7.03 19.42 -44.61
CA ARG A 41 -7.57 18.30 -45.38
C ARG A 41 -7.26 18.56 -46.85
N PRO A 42 -6.44 17.72 -47.53
CA PRO A 42 -5.74 16.55 -47.01
C PRO A 42 -4.62 16.91 -46.02
N CYS A 43 -4.38 16.09 -44.99
CA CYS A 43 -3.31 16.39 -44.02
C CYS A 43 -1.93 16.14 -44.65
N SER A 44 -0.90 16.91 -44.25
CA SER A 44 0.41 16.88 -44.90
C SER A 44 1.06 15.49 -44.85
N ARG A 45 0.74 14.71 -43.82
CA ARG A 45 1.19 13.31 -43.68
C ARG A 45 0.56 12.37 -44.72
N CYS A 46 -0.70 12.56 -45.05
CA CYS A 46 -1.37 11.78 -46.10
C CYS A 46 -0.83 12.17 -47.48
N VAL A 47 -0.61 13.48 -47.70
CA VAL A 47 0.00 14.01 -48.93
C VAL A 47 1.39 13.41 -49.15
N ARG A 48 2.27 13.47 -48.14
CA ARG A 48 3.63 12.88 -48.23
C ARG A 48 3.64 11.37 -48.46
N LYS A 49 2.61 10.67 -48.00
CA LYS A 49 2.51 9.21 -48.16
C LYS A 49 1.78 8.81 -49.46
N GLY A 50 1.21 9.76 -50.20
CA GLY A 50 0.37 9.46 -51.36
C GLY A 50 -0.90 8.67 -51.02
N THR A 51 -1.37 8.72 -49.77
CA THR A 51 -2.58 8.00 -49.35
C THR A 51 -3.77 8.95 -49.35
N MET A 52 -4.93 8.51 -49.86
CA MET A 52 -6.16 9.30 -49.82
C MET A 52 -6.53 9.63 -48.37
N CYS A 53 -6.67 10.94 -48.09
CA CYS A 53 -7.06 11.43 -46.78
C CYS A 53 -8.59 11.34 -46.63
N SER A 54 -9.11 10.13 -46.38
CA SER A 54 -10.52 9.95 -46.00
C SER A 54 -10.70 10.34 -44.54
N GLY A 55 -11.35 11.46 -44.32
CA GLY A 55 -11.86 11.87 -43.02
C GLY A 55 -13.26 12.44 -43.23
N PRO A 56 -14.07 12.59 -42.17
CA PRO A 56 -15.29 13.36 -42.27
C PRO A 56 -14.85 14.75 -42.72
N MET A 57 -15.12 15.06 -43.98
CA MET A 57 -15.22 16.45 -44.40
C MET A 57 -16.15 17.06 -43.37
N LEU A 58 -15.65 18.01 -42.59
CA LEU A 58 -16.56 18.88 -41.86
C LEU A 58 -17.39 19.50 -42.97
N SER A 59 -18.58 18.95 -43.21
CA SER A 59 -19.57 19.54 -44.09
C SER A 59 -19.70 20.97 -43.61
N ALA A 60 -19.46 21.91 -44.51
CA ALA A 60 -19.16 23.30 -44.21
C ALA A 60 -20.32 24.10 -43.60
N ASP A 61 -21.39 23.45 -43.11
CA ASP A 61 -22.71 24.06 -42.94
C ASP A 61 -23.21 24.16 -41.49
N VAL A 62 -22.36 24.02 -40.46
CA VAL A 62 -22.77 24.42 -39.10
C VAL A 62 -21.65 25.20 -38.42
N ILE A 63 -21.45 26.43 -38.88
CA ILE A 63 -21.01 27.50 -37.99
C ILE A 63 -22.29 28.13 -37.43
N GLU A 64 -22.90 27.47 -36.44
CA GLU A 64 -23.79 28.20 -35.53
C GLU A 64 -22.88 28.82 -34.46
N ASP A 65 -22.74 30.14 -34.57
CA ASP A 65 -22.20 31.05 -33.57
C ASP A 65 -23.09 31.01 -32.30
N ASP A 66 -23.08 29.89 -31.57
CA ASP A 66 -23.74 29.79 -30.27
C ASP A 66 -22.86 30.39 -29.17
N ASN A 67 -22.63 31.70 -29.31
CA ASN A 67 -22.40 32.60 -28.18
C ASN A 67 -23.74 33.18 -27.71
N GLN A 68 -24.75 32.32 -27.52
CA GLN A 68 -25.93 32.67 -26.74
C GLN A 68 -25.99 31.83 -25.47
N LYS A 69 -25.65 32.51 -24.39
CA LYS A 69 -25.90 32.17 -23.00
C LYS A 69 -27.41 32.06 -22.75
N VAL A 70 -28.06 31.00 -23.22
CA VAL A 70 -29.45 30.72 -22.91
C VAL A 70 -29.52 30.04 -21.54
N LYS A 71 -30.07 30.75 -20.56
CA LYS A 71 -30.45 30.20 -19.26
C LYS A 71 -31.51 29.12 -19.50
N GLY A 72 -31.17 27.86 -19.25
CA GLY A 72 -32.05 26.71 -19.46
C GLY A 72 -33.33 26.81 -18.63
N GLY A 73 -34.45 27.05 -19.31
CA GLY A 73 -35.80 26.79 -18.84
C GLY A 73 -36.13 25.31 -19.01
N HIS A 74 -36.65 24.70 -17.95
CA HIS A 74 -37.12 23.33 -17.89
C HIS A 74 -38.44 23.20 -18.67
N VAL A 75 -38.42 22.64 -19.87
CA VAL A 75 -39.63 22.22 -20.60
C VAL A 75 -39.78 20.71 -20.49
N LYS A 76 -40.91 20.29 -19.91
CA LYS A 76 -41.39 18.90 -19.88
C LYS A 76 -41.75 18.49 -21.30
N GLY A 77 -41.07 17.47 -21.83
CA GLY A 77 -41.39 16.89 -23.13
C GLY A 77 -42.55 15.91 -23.04
N GLU A 78 -43.60 16.17 -23.82
CA GLU A 78 -44.66 15.22 -24.16
C GLU A 78 -44.15 14.25 -25.23
N ALA A 79 -44.59 12.99 -25.11
CA ALA A 79 -44.15 11.88 -25.95
C ALA A 79 -44.79 11.95 -27.35
N PHE A 80 -43.97 12.09 -28.39
CA PHE A 80 -44.37 11.81 -29.76
C PHE A 80 -44.01 10.37 -30.14
N ALA A 81 -45.03 9.56 -30.42
CA ALA A 81 -44.90 8.21 -30.95
C ALA A 81 -44.60 8.28 -32.45
N ILE A 82 -43.46 7.70 -32.87
CA ILE A 82 -43.18 7.42 -34.29
C ILE A 82 -42.68 5.98 -34.41
N GLY A 83 -43.45 5.18 -35.14
CA GLY A 83 -42.97 4.30 -36.22
C GLY A 83 -42.08 3.12 -35.85
N GLU A 84 -42.68 1.93 -35.87
CA GLU A 84 -42.01 0.64 -35.83
C GLU A 84 -41.01 0.47 -36.98
N ASN A 85 -39.72 0.60 -36.68
CA ASN A 85 -38.64 0.16 -37.56
C ASN A 85 -37.95 -1.05 -36.94
N LYS A 86 -38.22 -2.22 -37.51
CA LYS A 86 -37.56 -3.50 -37.17
C LYS A 86 -36.13 -3.50 -37.73
N PHE A 87 -35.20 -2.86 -37.03
CA PHE A 87 -33.76 -3.05 -37.24
C PHE A 87 -33.14 -3.51 -35.92
N LEU A 88 -32.55 -4.70 -35.95
CA LEU A 88 -31.96 -5.36 -34.79
C LEU A 88 -30.89 -4.48 -34.14
N PRO A 89 -30.86 -4.36 -32.79
CA PRO A 89 -29.92 -3.48 -32.11
C PRO A 89 -28.51 -4.06 -32.17
N PHE A 90 -27.63 -3.38 -32.91
CA PHE A 90 -26.20 -3.57 -32.83
C PHE A 90 -25.73 -3.05 -31.46
N ASN A 91 -25.10 -3.91 -30.66
CA ASN A 91 -24.72 -3.67 -29.26
C ASN A 91 -23.91 -2.37 -29.07
N GLU A 92 -24.61 -1.31 -28.66
CA GLU A 92 -24.09 0.03 -28.35
C GLU A 92 -23.49 0.12 -26.93
N SER A 93 -22.86 -0.97 -26.45
CA SER A 93 -22.48 -1.14 -25.03
C SER A 93 -21.13 -0.51 -24.64
N HIS A 94 -20.45 0.17 -25.55
CA HIS A 94 -19.03 0.55 -25.38
C HIS A 94 -18.70 2.05 -25.40
N LEU A 95 -19.56 2.93 -25.92
CA LEU A 95 -19.15 4.32 -26.17
C LEU A 95 -19.61 5.36 -25.15
N ASN A 96 -20.38 4.98 -24.13
CA ASN A 96 -20.72 5.92 -23.05
C ASN A 96 -20.87 5.23 -21.70
N ARG A 97 -19.92 4.35 -21.34
CA ARG A 97 -19.70 4.04 -19.92
C ARG A 97 -19.05 5.26 -19.25
N ARG A 98 -19.83 6.34 -19.06
CA ARG A 98 -19.61 7.24 -17.92
C ARG A 98 -19.31 6.30 -16.76
N ARG A 99 -18.13 6.45 -16.15
CA ARG A 99 -17.71 5.55 -15.07
C ARG A 99 -18.84 5.62 -14.06
N VAL A 100 -19.67 4.59 -14.02
CA VAL A 100 -20.67 4.42 -12.97
C VAL A 100 -19.81 4.41 -11.73
N GLN A 101 -19.82 5.54 -11.01
CA GLN A 101 -19.07 5.65 -9.78
C GLN A 101 -19.81 4.71 -8.85
N VAL A 102 -19.19 3.55 -8.66
CA VAL A 102 -19.64 2.57 -7.70
C VAL A 102 -19.79 3.28 -6.36
N ALA A 103 -20.99 3.24 -5.80
CA ALA A 103 -21.36 4.06 -4.64
C ALA A 103 -20.47 3.70 -3.44
N GLN A 104 -20.05 2.44 -3.34
CA GLN A 104 -19.16 1.98 -2.29
C GLN A 104 -18.32 0.77 -2.73
N ALA A 105 -17.05 1.00 -3.05
CA ALA A 105 -16.11 -0.10 -3.25
C ALA A 105 -15.92 -0.91 -1.95
N CYS A 106 -15.82 -2.24 -2.04
CA CYS A 106 -15.54 -3.09 -0.87
C CYS A 106 -14.16 -2.75 -0.26
N VAL A 107 -13.96 -3.03 1.02
CA VAL A 107 -12.71 -2.70 1.76
C VAL A 107 -11.46 -3.24 1.06
N PRO A 108 -11.41 -4.49 0.55
CA PRO A 108 -10.25 -5.00 -0.20
C PRO A 108 -9.96 -4.20 -1.47
N CYS A 109 -10.99 -3.89 -2.27
CA CYS A 109 -10.83 -3.11 -3.50
C CYS A 109 -10.46 -1.65 -3.22
N LYS A 110 -11.00 -1.07 -2.14
CA LYS A 110 -10.66 0.29 -1.69
C LYS A 110 -9.20 0.39 -1.24
N ARG A 111 -8.72 -0.58 -0.44
CA ARG A 111 -7.31 -0.64 0.00
C ARG A 111 -6.34 -0.83 -1.17
N SER A 112 -6.70 -1.66 -2.14
CA SER A 112 -5.87 -1.91 -3.34
C SER A 112 -6.01 -0.84 -4.44
N LYS A 113 -6.90 0.15 -4.25
CA LYS A 113 -7.20 1.22 -5.23
C LYS A 113 -7.63 0.69 -6.60
N VAL A 114 -8.42 -0.39 -6.60
CA VAL A 114 -8.92 -1.05 -7.82
C VAL A 114 -10.44 -0.90 -7.95
N LYS A 115 -10.96 -1.07 -9.16
CA LYS A 115 -12.42 -1.03 -9.41
C LYS A 115 -13.11 -2.20 -8.69
N CYS A 116 -14.24 -1.91 -8.08
CA CYS A 116 -15.15 -2.88 -7.49
C CYS A 116 -16.40 -2.95 -8.38
N ASP A 117 -17.00 -4.14 -8.51
CA ASP A 117 -18.18 -4.37 -9.36
C ASP A 117 -19.51 -4.20 -8.60
N ASP A 118 -19.48 -3.63 -7.39
CA ASP A 118 -20.59 -3.42 -6.43
C ASP A 118 -21.42 -4.64 -6.02
N VAL A 119 -21.28 -5.79 -6.67
CA VAL A 119 -21.80 -7.08 -6.21
C VAL A 119 -21.03 -7.54 -4.96
N ARG A 120 -21.70 -8.20 -4.02
CA ARG A 120 -21.10 -8.77 -2.80
C ARG A 120 -21.34 -10.28 -2.72
N PRO A 121 -20.28 -11.10 -2.71
CA PRO A 121 -18.87 -10.76 -2.89
C PRO A 121 -18.57 -10.26 -4.32
N CYS A 122 -17.66 -9.29 -4.48
CA CYS A 122 -17.34 -8.78 -5.81
C CYS A 122 -16.53 -9.79 -6.63
N SER A 123 -16.65 -9.75 -7.95
CA SER A 123 -16.04 -10.75 -8.86
C SER A 123 -14.52 -10.89 -8.66
N ARG A 124 -13.85 -9.79 -8.27
CA ARG A 124 -12.42 -9.83 -7.92
C ARG A 124 -12.16 -10.58 -6.61
N CYS A 125 -12.91 -10.30 -5.55
CA CYS A 125 -12.76 -11.00 -4.28
C CYS A 125 -13.06 -12.50 -4.42
N VAL A 126 -14.00 -12.87 -5.29
CA VAL A 126 -14.25 -14.28 -5.65
C VAL A 126 -13.03 -14.92 -6.29
N LYS A 127 -12.34 -14.22 -7.21
CA LYS A 127 -11.12 -14.72 -7.87
C LYS A 127 -9.91 -14.85 -6.95
N GLU A 128 -9.76 -13.95 -5.97
CA GLU A 128 -8.63 -13.97 -5.01
C GLU A 128 -8.80 -15.06 -3.93
N GLY A 129 -9.99 -15.64 -3.82
CA GLY A 129 -10.25 -16.80 -2.97
C GLY A 129 -10.99 -16.50 -1.65
N PRO A 130 -11.20 -17.53 -0.82
CA PRO A 130 -12.18 -17.52 0.28
C PRO A 130 -11.91 -16.47 1.36
N VAL A 131 -10.64 -16.15 1.63
CA VAL A 131 -10.25 -15.10 2.60
C VAL A 131 -10.78 -13.73 2.17
N MET A 132 -10.66 -13.40 0.88
CA MET A 132 -11.13 -12.13 0.33
C MET A 132 -12.65 -12.11 0.16
N ILE A 133 -13.29 -13.25 -0.08
CA ILE A 133 -14.75 -13.38 -0.12
C ILE A 133 -15.37 -12.98 1.23
N ARG A 134 -14.85 -13.52 2.35
CA ARG A 134 -15.36 -13.22 3.70
C ARG A 134 -15.19 -11.75 4.08
N ALA A 135 -14.03 -11.16 3.80
CA ALA A 135 -13.79 -9.74 4.02
C ALA A 135 -14.68 -8.83 3.14
N CYS A 136 -15.00 -9.27 1.92
CA CYS A 136 -15.86 -8.53 1.01
C CYS A 136 -17.34 -8.58 1.42
N SER A 137 -17.84 -9.74 1.87
CA SER A 137 -19.25 -9.94 2.21
C SER A 137 -19.64 -9.30 3.54
N GLN A 138 -18.73 -9.29 4.51
CA GLN A 138 -19.06 -8.82 5.86
C GLN A 138 -19.19 -7.28 5.96
N GLY A 139 -18.79 -6.52 4.93
CA GLY A 139 -18.96 -5.07 4.92
C GLY A 139 -18.29 -4.34 6.09
N LEU A 140 -17.38 -5.01 6.83
CA LEU A 140 -16.74 -4.52 8.04
C LEU A 140 -15.75 -3.41 7.68
N GLY A 141 -16.30 -2.22 7.50
CA GLY A 141 -15.59 -0.95 7.35
C GLY A 141 -15.08 -0.38 8.68
N SER A 142 -15.31 -1.06 9.80
CA SER A 142 -14.83 -0.65 11.11
C SER A 142 -14.53 -1.89 11.96
N LEU A 143 -13.24 -2.20 12.09
CA LEU A 143 -12.73 -3.08 13.14
C LEU A 143 -11.44 -2.44 13.64
N GLU A 144 -11.59 -1.49 14.57
CA GLU A 144 -10.62 -1.35 15.63
C GLU A 144 -10.50 -2.71 16.31
N GLY A 145 -9.31 -3.34 16.28
CA GLY A 145 -9.04 -4.53 17.09
C GLY A 145 -8.52 -5.76 16.35
N PHE A 146 -8.58 -5.85 15.02
CA PHE A 146 -7.78 -6.88 14.34
C PHE A 146 -6.34 -6.36 14.19
N GLN A 147 -5.52 -6.62 15.22
CA GLN A 147 -4.06 -6.62 15.09
C GLN A 147 -3.74 -7.56 13.93
N ALA A 148 -3.53 -6.97 12.76
CA ALA A 148 -2.99 -7.66 11.62
C ALA A 148 -1.61 -8.14 12.07
N HIS A 149 -1.50 -9.43 12.39
CA HIS A 149 -0.24 -10.13 12.23
C HIS A 149 0.27 -9.70 10.86
N VAL A 150 1.39 -8.99 10.88
CA VAL A 150 2.15 -8.50 9.75
C VAL A 150 2.59 -9.70 8.93
N VAL A 151 1.65 -10.28 8.19
CA VAL A 151 1.96 -11.15 7.06
C VAL A 151 2.55 -10.21 6.03
N SER A 152 3.87 -10.08 6.14
CA SER A 152 4.83 -9.48 5.23
C SER A 152 4.15 -8.85 4.02
N ALA A 153 4.01 -7.52 4.06
CA ALA A 153 3.51 -6.73 2.95
C ALA A 153 4.22 -7.23 1.69
N ARG A 154 3.49 -7.88 0.80
CA ARG A 154 4.03 -8.31 -0.50
C ARG A 154 4.78 -7.12 -1.08
N PRO A 155 6.05 -7.26 -1.49
CA PRO A 155 6.88 -6.15 -1.89
C PRO A 155 6.11 -5.33 -2.91
N VAL A 156 5.78 -4.09 -2.54
CA VAL A 156 5.08 -3.13 -3.40
C VAL A 156 5.84 -3.15 -4.72
N GLY A 157 5.17 -3.64 -5.78
CA GLY A 157 5.80 -4.15 -6.99
C GLY A 157 7.01 -3.32 -7.38
N ARG A 158 8.17 -3.99 -7.54
CA ARG A 158 9.49 -3.39 -7.84
C ARG A 158 9.29 -2.10 -8.63
N ARG A 159 9.36 -0.94 -7.96
CA ARG A 159 9.34 0.34 -8.66
C ARG A 159 10.44 0.22 -9.70
N VAL A 160 10.09 0.41 -10.96
CA VAL A 160 11.05 0.42 -12.07
C VAL A 160 12.22 1.29 -11.58
N PRO A 161 13.48 0.78 -11.60
CA PRO A 161 14.59 1.52 -11.05
C PRO A 161 14.59 2.93 -11.64
N SER A 162 14.63 3.95 -10.80
CA SER A 162 14.52 5.32 -11.27
C SER A 162 15.75 5.65 -12.10
N SER A 163 15.57 6.20 -13.30
CA SER A 163 16.68 6.79 -14.06
C SER A 163 17.43 7.81 -13.20
N CYS A 164 18.75 7.93 -13.36
CA CYS A 164 19.55 8.91 -12.63
C CYS A 164 19.06 10.35 -12.88
N GLU A 165 19.34 11.25 -11.94
CA GLU A 165 18.78 12.61 -11.95
C GLU A 165 19.12 13.39 -13.23
N ARG A 166 20.34 13.23 -13.74
CA ARG A 166 20.79 13.87 -14.98
C ARG A 166 20.03 13.36 -16.20
N CYS A 167 19.94 12.04 -16.38
CA CYS A 167 19.20 11.45 -17.51
C CYS A 167 17.72 11.82 -17.43
N ARG A 168 17.15 11.88 -16.22
CA ARG A 168 15.77 12.32 -16.01
C ARG A 168 15.55 13.78 -16.43
N ARG A 169 16.40 14.71 -16.00
CA ARG A 169 16.34 16.14 -16.37
C ARG A 169 16.58 16.36 -17.86
N SER A 170 17.53 15.63 -18.43
CA SER A 170 17.90 15.69 -19.85
C SER A 170 16.94 14.90 -20.74
N LYS A 171 15.97 14.18 -20.15
CA LYS A 171 15.01 13.29 -20.84
C LYS A 171 15.70 12.24 -21.72
N LEU A 172 16.87 11.78 -21.30
CA LEU A 172 17.63 10.72 -21.96
C LEU A 172 17.32 9.36 -21.34
N LYS A 173 17.50 8.29 -22.11
CA LYS A 173 17.43 6.92 -21.59
C LYS A 173 18.61 6.68 -20.65
N CYS A 174 18.35 6.08 -19.49
CA CYS A 174 19.37 5.72 -18.50
C CYS A 174 19.56 4.20 -18.52
N ASP A 175 20.80 3.75 -18.69
CA ASP A 175 21.14 2.31 -18.80
C ASP A 175 21.18 1.60 -17.45
N MET A 176 20.94 2.32 -16.35
CA MET A 176 20.88 1.82 -14.97
C MET A 176 22.18 1.23 -14.40
N GLU A 177 23.24 1.10 -15.22
CA GLU A 177 24.62 0.96 -14.75
C GLU A 177 25.02 2.22 -13.95
N ARG A 178 25.86 2.09 -12.92
CA ARG A 178 26.33 3.23 -12.12
C ARG A 178 27.86 3.31 -12.12
N PRO A 179 28.45 4.43 -12.59
CA PRO A 179 27.79 5.54 -13.30
C PRO A 179 27.19 5.09 -14.64
N CYS A 180 26.06 5.68 -15.07
CA CYS A 180 25.43 5.26 -16.33
C CYS A 180 26.25 5.74 -17.53
N ARG A 181 26.21 4.99 -18.66
CA ARG A 181 27.05 5.27 -19.83
C ARG A 181 26.92 6.70 -20.34
N ASN A 182 25.70 7.24 -20.37
CA ASN A 182 25.49 8.65 -20.72
C ASN A 182 26.20 9.63 -19.77
N CYS A 183 26.18 9.39 -18.46
CA CYS A 183 26.91 10.24 -17.51
C CYS A 183 28.43 10.13 -17.69
N VAL A 184 28.93 8.95 -18.04
CA VAL A 184 30.35 8.73 -18.36
C VAL A 184 30.75 9.47 -19.65
N SER A 185 29.97 9.31 -20.72
CA SER A 185 30.22 9.97 -22.01
C SER A 185 30.20 11.50 -21.92
N HIS A 186 29.46 12.06 -20.96
CA HIS A 186 29.41 13.49 -20.71
C HIS A 186 30.44 13.99 -19.68
N GLY A 187 31.27 13.11 -19.12
CA GLY A 187 32.31 13.50 -18.15
C GLY A 187 31.78 13.86 -16.74
N ASP A 188 30.53 13.52 -16.40
CA ASP A 188 30.00 13.72 -15.04
C ASP A 188 29.65 12.37 -14.38
N SER A 189 30.54 11.39 -14.46
CA SER A 189 30.43 10.12 -13.75
C SER A 189 30.22 10.32 -12.25
N ILE A 190 30.89 11.31 -11.67
CA ILE A 190 30.82 11.67 -10.24
C ILE A 190 29.43 12.17 -9.83
N LYS A 191 28.69 12.82 -10.73
CA LYS A 191 27.35 13.39 -10.46
C LYS A 191 26.21 12.44 -10.81
N CYS A 192 26.50 11.19 -11.14
CA CYS A 192 25.50 10.18 -11.49
C CYS A 192 24.78 9.65 -10.22
N ILE A 193 23.95 10.51 -9.61
CA ILE A 193 23.20 10.21 -8.39
C ILE A 193 21.82 9.67 -8.77
N ASP A 194 21.41 8.56 -8.16
CA ASP A 194 20.01 8.14 -8.23
C ASP A 194 19.18 9.00 -7.29
N SER A 195 18.03 9.44 -7.77
CA SER A 195 17.02 10.15 -6.98
C SER A 195 16.57 9.37 -5.73
N SER A 196 16.90 8.07 -5.62
CA SER A 196 16.58 7.22 -4.47
C SER A 196 17.64 7.23 -3.36
N LEU A 197 18.93 7.49 -3.68
CA LEU A 197 19.99 7.57 -2.65
C LEU A 197 20.18 8.97 -2.08
N ALA A 198 19.72 10.01 -2.78
CA ALA A 198 19.75 11.38 -2.27
C ALA A 198 18.92 11.58 -0.99
N ILE A 199 17.97 10.69 -0.70
CA ILE A 199 17.14 10.76 0.51
C ILE A 199 17.88 10.19 1.74
N ILE A 200 18.89 9.33 1.55
CA ILE A 200 19.58 8.66 2.65
C ILE A 200 20.90 9.36 3.00
N ASN A 201 21.56 10.02 2.03
CA ASN A 201 22.89 10.62 2.24
C ASN A 201 22.87 12.16 2.32
N GLY A 202 21.79 12.75 2.83
CA GLY A 202 21.57 14.20 2.91
C GLY A 202 22.47 14.98 3.87
N ASP A 203 23.64 14.48 4.30
CA ASP A 203 24.51 15.14 5.29
C ASP A 203 26.02 15.13 4.97
N THR A 204 26.43 15.03 3.70
CA THR A 204 27.86 15.17 3.34
C THR A 204 28.12 16.15 2.22
N ASN A 205 27.92 17.44 2.50
CA ASN A 205 28.90 18.48 2.13
C ASN A 205 28.61 19.84 2.78
N GLN A 206 29.46 20.19 3.75
CA GLN A 206 29.86 21.53 4.19
C GLN A 206 28.78 22.60 4.38
N VAL A 207 28.25 22.68 5.62
CA VAL A 207 27.88 23.96 6.23
C VAL A 207 28.56 24.03 7.60
N VAL A 208 29.28 25.12 7.79
CA VAL A 208 29.94 25.64 8.99
C VAL A 208 29.24 25.20 10.29
N GLN A 209 30.02 24.70 11.25
CA GLN A 209 29.57 24.40 12.60
C GLN A 209 29.05 25.68 13.27
N ASP A 210 27.73 25.78 13.43
CA ASP A 210 27.06 26.77 14.27
C ASP A 210 26.66 26.07 15.60
N PRO A 211 27.19 26.45 16.77
CA PRO A 211 27.01 25.71 18.03
C PRO A 211 25.61 25.76 18.67
N GLN A 212 24.58 26.29 18.01
CA GLN A 212 23.31 26.65 18.67
C GLN A 212 22.05 25.97 18.09
N LYS A 213 22.17 24.87 17.32
CA LYS A 213 20.98 24.18 16.78
C LYS A 213 20.57 22.95 17.63
N PRO A 214 19.30 22.84 18.07
CA PRO A 214 18.85 21.71 18.85
C PRO A 214 18.89 20.40 18.04
N PRO A 215 19.12 19.25 18.71
CA PRO A 215 19.29 17.96 18.06
C PRO A 215 18.07 17.60 17.21
N THR A 216 18.32 17.06 16.01
CA THR A 216 17.29 16.58 15.10
C THR A 216 16.56 15.37 15.69
N SER A 217 15.38 15.04 15.16
CA SER A 217 14.53 13.94 15.66
C SER A 217 15.24 12.58 15.71
N PHE A 218 16.32 12.41 14.93
CA PHE A 218 17.13 11.20 14.93
C PHE A 218 17.93 11.06 16.23
N SER A 219 18.61 12.12 16.68
CA SER A 219 19.35 12.12 17.95
C SER A 219 18.43 11.91 19.16
N ARG A 220 17.15 12.30 19.04
CA ARG A 220 16.15 12.06 20.09
C ARG A 220 15.72 10.60 20.18
N LEU A 221 15.67 9.88 19.06
CA LEU A 221 15.42 8.43 19.04
C LEU A 221 16.64 7.66 19.55
N GLU A 222 17.85 8.08 19.21
CA GLU A 222 19.08 7.46 19.70
C GLU A 222 19.24 7.62 21.22
N LEU A 223 18.88 8.79 21.77
CA LEU A 223 18.81 9.02 23.22
C LEU A 223 17.73 8.16 23.91
N LEU A 224 16.59 7.93 23.27
CA LEU A 224 15.55 7.04 23.80
C LEU A 224 15.98 5.57 23.76
N LEU A 225 16.73 5.18 22.73
CA LEU A 225 17.27 3.82 22.62
C LEU A 225 18.34 3.58 23.69
N GLN A 226 19.26 4.51 23.87
CA GLN A 226 20.28 4.46 24.93
C GLN A 226 19.66 4.48 26.34
N ALA A 227 18.62 5.28 26.56
CA ALA A 227 17.90 5.28 27.83
C ALA A 227 17.19 3.93 28.07
N SER A 228 16.62 3.33 27.02
CA SER A 228 16.02 2.00 27.13
C SER A 228 17.06 0.93 27.42
N GLU A 229 18.24 0.94 26.81
CA GLU A 229 19.28 -0.08 27.08
C GLU A 229 19.80 -0.02 28.52
N ALA A 230 19.86 1.16 29.13
CA ALA A 230 20.25 1.32 30.53
C ALA A 230 19.23 0.68 31.50
N ASP A 231 17.92 0.79 31.23
CA ASP A 231 16.89 0.24 32.11
C ASP A 231 16.84 -1.31 32.13
N TRP A 232 17.27 -1.96 31.04
CA TRP A 232 17.29 -3.44 30.98
C TRP A 232 18.46 -4.03 31.77
N SER A 233 19.63 -3.36 31.77
CA SER A 233 20.80 -3.81 32.55
C SER A 233 20.57 -3.81 34.07
N ALA A 234 19.78 -2.87 34.60
CA ALA A 234 19.43 -2.83 36.02
C ALA A 234 18.47 -3.96 36.44
N SER A 235 17.69 -4.50 35.50
CA SER A 235 16.77 -5.62 35.79
C SER A 235 17.50 -6.96 35.91
N ASP A 236 18.53 -7.18 35.09
CA ASP A 236 19.35 -8.40 35.13
C ASP A 236 20.18 -8.50 36.42
N GLU A 237 20.72 -7.38 36.92
CA GLU A 237 21.46 -7.35 38.19
C GLU A 237 20.54 -7.62 39.39
N ALA A 238 19.30 -7.11 39.36
CA ALA A 238 18.31 -7.35 40.40
C ALA A 238 17.85 -8.83 40.44
N GLU A 239 17.70 -9.48 39.29
CA GLU A 239 17.35 -10.91 39.22
C GLU A 239 18.50 -11.81 39.67
N LYS A 240 19.74 -11.44 39.35
CA LYS A 240 20.94 -12.12 39.85
C LYS A 240 21.10 -11.99 41.37
N ALA A 241 20.76 -10.84 41.94
CA ALA A 241 20.75 -10.66 43.40
C ALA A 241 19.67 -11.50 44.09
N ARG A 242 18.48 -11.65 43.49
CA ARG A 242 17.39 -12.50 44.01
C ARG A 242 17.76 -13.98 44.00
N THR A 243 18.37 -14.44 42.92
CA THR A 243 18.82 -15.85 42.80
C THR A 243 19.93 -16.16 43.79
N GLN A 244 20.90 -15.27 43.99
CA GLN A 244 21.93 -15.44 45.03
C GLN A 244 21.36 -15.44 46.44
N ALA A 245 20.36 -14.59 46.73
CA ALA A 245 19.71 -14.58 48.04
C ALA A 245 18.97 -15.89 48.32
N MET A 246 18.25 -16.44 47.32
CA MET A 246 17.55 -17.71 47.45
C MET A 246 18.53 -18.89 47.63
N GLU A 247 19.66 -18.89 46.93
CA GLU A 247 20.70 -19.91 47.10
C GLU A 247 21.34 -19.85 48.49
N ALA A 248 21.59 -18.64 49.01
CA ALA A 248 22.10 -18.46 50.37
C ALA A 248 21.11 -18.91 51.45
N GLU A 249 19.80 -18.72 51.24
CA GLU A 249 18.76 -19.21 52.15
C GLU A 249 18.67 -20.75 52.12
N ASN A 250 18.74 -21.36 50.93
CA ASN A 250 18.75 -22.81 50.79
C ASN A 250 20.00 -23.45 51.43
N ALA A 251 21.16 -22.79 51.31
CA ALA A 251 22.38 -23.22 51.99
C ALA A 251 22.27 -23.16 53.52
N ARG A 252 21.49 -22.23 54.08
CA ARG A 252 21.20 -22.17 55.52
C ARG A 252 20.18 -23.22 55.97
N ALA A 253 19.25 -23.59 55.10
CA ALA A 253 18.27 -24.64 55.35
C ALA A 253 18.87 -26.06 55.32
N ALA A 254 20.07 -26.22 54.73
CA ALA A 254 20.86 -27.45 54.80
C ALA A 254 21.47 -27.63 56.22
N VAL A 255 20.60 -27.83 57.20
CA VAL A 255 20.99 -28.33 58.52
C VAL A 255 21.48 -29.78 58.34
N PRO A 256 22.65 -30.17 58.90
CA PRO A 256 23.09 -31.56 58.86
C PRO A 256 22.08 -32.42 59.61
N ALA A 257 21.24 -33.13 58.86
CA ALA A 257 20.38 -34.19 59.37
C ALA A 257 21.25 -35.40 59.75
N SER A 258 21.96 -35.31 60.88
CA SER A 258 22.73 -36.41 61.42
C SER A 258 22.43 -36.60 62.91
N SER A 259 21.21 -37.04 63.23
CA SER A 259 20.94 -37.75 64.48
C SER A 259 19.56 -38.45 64.58
N ASP A 260 18.53 -38.06 63.81
CA ASP A 260 17.15 -38.54 64.09
C ASP A 260 16.59 -39.63 63.15
N LEU A 261 17.37 -40.14 62.19
CA LEU A 261 16.89 -41.18 61.25
C LEU A 261 16.61 -42.55 61.91
N THR A 262 17.06 -42.80 63.14
CA THR A 262 16.83 -44.10 63.80
C THR A 262 15.42 -44.31 64.36
N MET A 263 14.60 -43.25 64.48
CA MET A 263 13.20 -43.39 64.96
C MET A 263 12.20 -43.71 63.85
N LEU A 264 12.41 -43.19 62.63
CA LEU A 264 11.48 -43.42 61.52
C LEU A 264 11.60 -44.84 60.94
N GLU A 265 12.80 -45.44 60.90
CA GLU A 265 12.95 -46.84 60.48
C GLU A 265 12.21 -47.82 61.41
N LYS A 266 12.12 -47.51 62.71
CA LYS A 266 11.37 -48.35 63.67
C LYS A 266 9.86 -48.29 63.46
N LEU A 267 9.33 -47.16 62.98
CA LEU A 267 7.90 -47.01 62.70
C LEU A 267 7.49 -47.69 61.38
N VAL A 268 8.33 -47.62 60.35
CA VAL A 268 8.08 -48.32 59.07
C VAL A 268 8.04 -49.84 59.26
N SER A 269 8.91 -50.39 60.12
CA SER A 269 8.91 -51.83 60.44
C SER A 269 7.65 -52.30 61.17
N LEU A 270 6.97 -51.44 61.94
CA LEU A 270 5.72 -51.79 62.62
C LEU A 270 4.51 -51.76 61.68
N THR A 271 4.51 -50.89 60.67
CA THR A 271 3.41 -50.81 59.71
C THR A 271 3.36 -51.97 58.72
N SER A 272 4.50 -52.60 58.40
CA SER A 272 4.51 -53.78 57.51
C SER A 272 3.85 -55.03 58.10
N GLN A 273 3.70 -55.13 59.43
CA GLN A 273 3.05 -56.30 60.06
C GLN A 273 1.52 -56.24 60.04
N LEU A 274 0.91 -55.11 59.70
CA LEU A 274 -0.55 -54.91 59.74
C LEU A 274 -1.25 -55.03 58.37
N VAL A 275 -0.50 -55.17 57.26
CA VAL A 275 -1.07 -55.10 55.89
C VAL A 275 -1.26 -56.48 55.23
N GLU A 276 -0.85 -57.59 55.86
CA GLU A 276 -1.11 -58.96 55.33
C GLU A 276 -2.54 -59.49 55.63
N GLY A 277 -3.47 -58.60 55.94
CA GLY A 277 -4.90 -58.88 56.07
C GLY A 277 -5.59 -59.03 54.71
N LYS A 278 -5.47 -60.23 54.17
CA LYS A 278 -6.18 -60.81 53.01
C LYS A 278 -7.66 -60.39 52.91
N PHE A 279 -8.01 -59.59 51.90
CA PHE A 279 -9.40 -59.33 51.49
C PHE A 279 -9.58 -59.74 50.03
N ASP A 280 -10.01 -60.99 49.84
CA ASP A 280 -10.54 -61.50 48.57
C ASP A 280 -11.99 -61.02 48.44
N GLY A 281 -12.30 -60.24 47.40
CA GLY A 281 -13.63 -59.66 47.23
C GLY A 281 -13.90 -59.22 45.80
N GLU A 282 -14.35 -60.18 44.98
CA GLU A 282 -14.89 -59.99 43.64
C GLU A 282 -16.08 -59.01 43.63
N GLY A 283 -16.23 -58.24 42.54
CA GLY A 283 -17.58 -57.95 42.07
C GLY A 283 -17.86 -56.57 41.46
N LYS A 284 -18.16 -56.65 40.16
CA LYS A 284 -19.28 -56.00 39.46
C LYS A 284 -19.07 -54.59 38.89
N GLN A 285 -18.90 -54.60 37.57
CA GLN A 285 -19.27 -53.56 36.61
C GLN A 285 -20.72 -53.09 36.80
N ALA A 286 -20.94 -51.78 36.70
CA ALA A 286 -22.20 -51.15 36.29
C ALA A 286 -21.94 -49.71 35.78
N PRO A 287 -22.85 -49.12 34.98
CA PRO A 287 -22.46 -48.38 33.78
C PRO A 287 -22.65 -46.85 33.81
N SER A 288 -21.97 -46.23 32.83
CA SER A 288 -22.22 -44.96 32.15
C SER A 288 -23.47 -44.15 32.52
N ASN A 289 -23.26 -42.92 33.03
CA ASN A 289 -24.25 -41.84 32.91
C ASN A 289 -23.58 -40.46 33.07
N GLU A 290 -22.82 -40.00 32.07
CA GLU A 290 -22.33 -38.62 32.04
C GLU A 290 -23.32 -37.71 31.30
N ARG A 291 -24.04 -36.94 32.11
CA ARG A 291 -24.91 -35.85 31.72
C ARG A 291 -24.10 -34.73 31.10
N ARG A 292 -24.45 -34.35 29.87
CA ARG A 292 -24.07 -33.08 29.25
C ARG A 292 -24.62 -31.92 30.08
N ILE A 293 -23.74 -31.10 30.63
CA ILE A 293 -24.06 -29.78 31.19
C ILE A 293 -23.78 -28.74 30.09
N SER A 294 -24.84 -28.16 29.54
CA SER A 294 -24.77 -27.02 28.64
C SER A 294 -24.60 -25.73 29.44
N ILE A 295 -23.42 -25.12 29.38
CA ILE A 295 -23.11 -23.80 29.93
C ILE A 295 -23.55 -22.76 28.89
N SER A 296 -24.72 -22.18 29.06
CA SER A 296 -25.14 -20.98 28.31
C SER A 296 -26.03 -20.13 29.20
N GLN A 297 -25.45 -19.47 30.20
CA GLN A 297 -26.13 -18.44 31.00
C GLN A 297 -25.16 -17.71 31.93
N ILE A 298 -24.19 -16.98 31.40
CA ILE A 298 -23.51 -15.90 32.14
C ILE A 298 -23.21 -14.77 31.15
N CYS A 299 -23.53 -13.54 31.59
CA CYS A 299 -23.27 -12.22 30.98
C CYS A 299 -24.50 -11.50 30.41
N ASP A 300 -25.40 -11.09 31.32
CA ASP A 300 -26.03 -9.77 31.28
C ASP A 300 -25.56 -9.01 32.54
N GLN A 301 -24.58 -8.11 32.37
CA GLN A 301 -24.30 -6.96 33.23
C GLN A 301 -23.29 -6.04 32.56
#